data_AF-A0A381XPF7-F1
#
_entry.id   AF-A0A381XPF7-F1
#
_cell.length_a   1.000
_cell.length_b   1.000
_cell.length_c   1.000
_cell.angle_alpha   90.00
_cell.angle_beta   90.00
_cell.angle_gamma   90.00
#
_symmetry.space_group_name_H-M   'P 1'
#
loop_
_entity.id
_entity.type
_entity.pdbx_description
1 polymer ?
#
loop_
_entity_poly.entity_id
_entity_poly.type
_entity_poly.pdbx_seq_one_letter_code
_entity_poly.pdbx_strand_id
1 'polypeptide(L)'
;MRTKTVFKLGVGAVLLVGVPWLFLKTIRSTIAEPYSIDRTTLTEWTLHIDETGAPGPAVMTLVPARSLVPQLFQQVFQRTMESLTTPVQAGMPVVLQSEFLTSLQNVFTPAEILVIAKAAGLEDLHFEPVCMAVKREPFGGGTRQLFFVVFEASGFMEFRQELARRYREAGGVAPFEAAAIDLVLPIASTDANFAQWWPLAVDREVDCRAPIM
;
A
#
# COMPACT_ATOMS: atom_id res chain seq x y z
N MET A 1 3.48 61.88 -8.87
CA MET A 1 3.51 60.67 -9.73
C MET A 1 4.23 59.46 -9.12
N ARG A 2 5.19 59.63 -8.19
CA ARG A 2 6.05 58.55 -7.64
C ARG A 2 5.32 57.49 -6.78
N THR A 3 4.26 57.84 -6.08
CA THR A 3 3.47 56.94 -5.20
C THR A 3 2.62 55.92 -5.95
N LYS A 4 2.10 56.27 -7.13
CA LYS A 4 1.31 55.33 -7.96
C LYS A 4 2.16 54.20 -8.54
N THR A 5 3.44 54.44 -8.81
CA THR A 5 4.35 53.44 -9.38
C THR A 5 4.80 52.41 -8.35
N VAL A 6 5.05 52.83 -7.10
CA VAL A 6 5.41 51.93 -6.00
C VAL A 6 4.24 51.02 -5.63
N PHE A 7 3.01 51.54 -5.63
CA PHE A 7 1.81 50.73 -5.37
C PHE A 7 1.57 49.67 -6.44
N LYS A 8 1.74 50.01 -7.73
CA LYS A 8 1.61 49.05 -8.84
C LYS A 8 2.68 47.96 -8.81
N LEU A 9 3.91 48.29 -8.45
CA LEU A 9 4.99 47.31 -8.28
C LEU A 9 4.75 46.36 -7.10
N GLY A 10 4.23 46.88 -5.98
CA GLY A 10 3.85 46.05 -4.82
C GLY A 10 2.72 45.05 -5.13
N VAL A 11 1.67 45.50 -5.83
CA VAL A 11 0.57 44.63 -6.26
C VAL A 11 1.05 43.59 -7.28
N GLY A 12 1.91 43.99 -8.23
CA GLY A 12 2.52 43.07 -9.19
C GLY A 12 3.35 41.97 -8.53
N ALA A 13 4.12 42.31 -7.50
CA ALA A 13 4.91 41.33 -6.74
C ALA A 13 4.03 40.36 -5.93
N VAL A 14 2.95 40.84 -5.31
CA VAL A 14 1.98 39.98 -4.59
C VAL A 14 1.28 39.02 -5.55
N LEU A 15 0.91 39.47 -6.75
CA LEU A 15 0.29 38.60 -7.76
C LEU A 15 1.29 37.59 -8.33
N LEU A 16 2.54 37.98 -8.61
CA LEU A 16 3.53 37.09 -9.20
C LEU A 16 4.11 36.07 -8.22
N VAL A 17 4.21 36.39 -6.93
CA VAL A 17 4.84 35.51 -5.93
C VAL A 17 3.79 34.92 -4.98
N GLY A 18 2.87 35.75 -4.50
CA GLY A 18 1.86 35.34 -3.52
C GLY A 18 0.84 34.36 -4.09
N VAL A 19 0.38 34.57 -5.33
CA VAL A 19 -0.60 33.66 -5.95
C VAL A 19 0.02 32.28 -6.20
N PRO A 20 1.16 32.11 -6.90
CA PRO A 20 1.76 30.78 -7.07
C PRO A 20 2.09 30.09 -5.75
N TRP A 21 2.54 30.85 -4.73
CA TRP A 21 2.81 30.31 -3.40
C TRP A 21 1.55 29.80 -2.69
N LEU A 22 0.44 30.55 -2.75
CA LEU A 22 -0.84 30.12 -2.18
C LEU A 22 -1.37 28.89 -2.90
N PHE A 23 -1.27 28.82 -4.23
CA PHE A 23 -1.65 27.63 -5.00
C PHE A 23 -0.83 26.40 -4.59
N LEU A 24 0.49 26.54 -4.44
CA LEU A 24 1.36 25.45 -3.95
C LEU A 24 1.02 25.01 -2.51
N LYS A 25 0.65 25.97 -1.65
CA LYS A 25 0.23 25.68 -0.28
C LYS A 25 -1.11 24.94 -0.23
N THR A 26 -2.07 25.35 -1.05
CA THR A 26 -3.40 24.72 -1.12
C THR A 26 -3.34 23.31 -1.73
N ILE A 27 -2.56 23.11 -2.79
CA ILE A 27 -2.37 21.77 -3.39
C ILE A 27 -1.72 20.82 -2.38
N ARG A 28 -0.71 21.29 -1.62
CA ARG A 28 -0.12 20.50 -0.54
C ARG A 28 -1.10 20.20 0.58
N SER A 29 -2.00 21.13 0.94
CA SER A 29 -2.96 20.89 2.02
C SER A 29 -4.01 19.85 1.65
N THR A 30 -4.51 19.84 0.41
CA THR A 30 -5.52 18.87 -0.02
C THR A 30 -4.97 17.44 -0.14
N ILE A 31 -3.70 17.29 -0.53
CA ILE A 31 -3.04 15.96 -0.59
C ILE A 31 -2.77 15.40 0.82
N ALA A 32 -2.58 16.29 1.81
CA ALA A 32 -2.34 15.91 3.21
C ALA A 32 -3.63 15.74 4.02
N GLU A 33 -4.81 15.91 3.41
CA GLU A 33 -6.07 15.69 4.12
C GLU A 33 -6.18 14.22 4.57
N PRO A 34 -6.58 13.96 5.81
CA PRO A 34 -6.72 12.60 6.32
C PRO A 34 -7.74 11.79 5.52
N TYR A 35 -7.47 10.51 5.25
CA TYR A 35 -8.47 9.60 4.70
C TYR A 35 -9.29 9.01 5.85
N SER A 36 -10.60 8.87 5.66
CA SER A 36 -11.49 8.29 6.67
C SER A 36 -11.74 6.81 6.39
N ILE A 37 -11.62 5.97 7.42
CA ILE A 37 -12.02 4.56 7.36
C ILE A 37 -13.03 4.28 8.48
N ASP A 38 -14.12 3.59 8.15
CA ASP A 38 -14.99 3.04 9.18
C ASP A 38 -14.26 1.89 9.90
N ARG A 39 -14.01 2.06 11.20
CA ARG A 39 -13.27 1.08 12.02
C ARG A 39 -13.87 -0.32 11.98
N THR A 40 -15.18 -0.44 11.74
CA THR A 40 -15.84 -1.75 11.59
C THR A 40 -15.38 -2.52 10.35
N THR A 41 -14.82 -1.82 9.35
CA THR A 41 -14.25 -2.46 8.15
C THR A 41 -12.84 -2.99 8.33
N LEU A 42 -12.20 -2.64 9.46
CA LEU A 42 -10.84 -3.09 9.82
C LEU A 42 -10.85 -4.33 10.73
N THR A 43 -12.02 -4.84 11.12
CA THR A 43 -12.15 -6.00 12.01
C THR A 43 -12.36 -7.32 11.28
N GLU A 44 -12.64 -7.29 9.98
CA GLU A 44 -12.92 -8.48 9.19
C GLU A 44 -11.80 -8.70 8.16
N TRP A 45 -10.91 -9.64 8.49
CA TRP A 45 -9.84 -10.09 7.60
C TRP A 45 -9.91 -11.59 7.41
N THR A 46 -9.70 -12.03 6.17
CA THR A 46 -9.74 -13.45 5.82
C THR A 46 -8.51 -13.83 5.00
N LEU A 47 -7.91 -14.95 5.34
CA LEU A 47 -6.79 -15.53 4.62
C LEU A 47 -7.31 -16.25 3.38
N HIS A 48 -6.78 -15.87 2.24
CA HIS A 48 -7.01 -16.54 0.98
C HIS A 48 -5.72 -17.18 0.46
N ILE A 49 -5.84 -18.38 -0.10
CA ILE A 49 -4.77 -19.00 -0.89
C ILE A 49 -5.10 -18.73 -2.35
N ASP A 50 -4.16 -18.10 -3.04
CA ASP A 50 -4.22 -17.93 -4.48
C ASP A 50 -3.55 -19.15 -5.16
N GLU A 51 -4.08 -19.58 -6.31
CA GLU A 51 -3.47 -20.65 -7.09
C GLU A 51 -2.06 -20.22 -7.54
N THR A 52 -1.07 -21.13 -7.43
CA THR A 52 0.29 -20.87 -7.92
C THR A 52 0.25 -20.64 -9.43
N GLY A 53 0.71 -19.46 -9.88
CA GLY A 53 0.64 -19.05 -11.28
C GLY A 53 -0.60 -18.24 -11.66
N ALA A 54 -1.53 -18.00 -10.72
CA ALA A 54 -2.61 -17.03 -10.91
C ALA A 54 -2.05 -15.61 -11.14
N PRO A 55 -2.77 -14.73 -11.85
CA PRO A 55 -2.36 -13.34 -12.04
C PRO A 55 -2.52 -12.56 -10.73
N GLY A 56 -1.48 -12.59 -9.88
CA GLY A 56 -1.46 -11.91 -8.59
C GLY A 56 -0.05 -11.88 -7.99
N PRO A 57 0.24 -11.02 -7.00
CA PRO A 57 1.58 -10.95 -6.42
C PRO A 57 1.88 -12.02 -5.37
N ALA A 58 0.84 -12.68 -4.84
CA ALA A 58 0.93 -13.52 -3.66
C ALA A 58 0.38 -14.94 -3.91
N VAL A 59 0.89 -15.91 -3.14
CA VAL A 59 0.22 -17.20 -2.94
C VAL A 59 -0.71 -17.18 -1.74
N MET A 60 -0.53 -16.20 -0.85
CA MET A 60 -1.37 -16.01 0.32
C MET A 60 -1.61 -14.53 0.56
N THR A 61 -2.89 -14.19 0.69
CA THR A 61 -3.36 -12.82 0.77
C THR A 61 -4.32 -12.67 1.96
N LEU A 62 -4.16 -11.60 2.74
CA LEU A 62 -5.15 -11.16 3.73
C LEU A 62 -6.16 -10.23 3.05
N VAL A 63 -7.38 -10.71 2.91
CA VAL A 63 -8.48 -10.01 2.23
C VAL A 63 -9.31 -9.23 3.26
N PRO A 64 -9.48 -7.91 3.10
CA PRO A 64 -10.30 -7.11 4.00
C PRO A 64 -11.79 -7.29 3.76
N ALA A 65 -12.60 -6.67 4.61
CA ALA A 65 -14.01 -6.40 4.32
C ALA A 65 -14.20 -5.81 2.90
N ARG A 66 -15.21 -6.30 2.17
CA ARG A 66 -15.46 -5.94 0.76
C ARG A 66 -15.68 -4.45 0.51
N SER A 67 -16.06 -3.71 1.56
CA SER A 67 -16.34 -2.28 1.49
C SER A 67 -15.10 -1.40 1.68
N LEU A 68 -13.98 -1.92 2.20
CA LEU A 68 -12.82 -1.10 2.59
C LEU A 68 -12.16 -0.41 1.38
N VAL A 69 -11.77 -1.19 0.36
CA VAL A 69 -11.09 -0.64 -0.82
C VAL A 69 -11.98 0.30 -1.64
N PRO A 70 -13.25 -0.02 -1.94
CA PRO A 70 -14.14 0.91 -2.62
C PRO A 70 -14.31 2.26 -1.89
N GLN A 71 -14.39 2.26 -0.56
CA GLN A 71 -14.49 3.49 0.24
C GLN A 71 -13.24 4.37 0.11
N LEU A 72 -12.05 3.76 0.19
CA LEU A 72 -10.79 4.47 0.03
C LEU A 72 -10.56 4.93 -1.40
N PHE A 73 -10.90 4.10 -2.39
CA PHE A 73 -10.80 4.43 -3.81
C PHE A 73 -11.64 5.66 -4.15
N GLN A 74 -12.87 5.74 -3.64
CA GLN A 74 -13.74 6.90 -3.86
C GLN A 74 -13.10 8.20 -3.35
N GLN A 75 -12.46 8.15 -2.18
CA GLN A 75 -11.75 9.30 -1.62
C GLN A 75 -10.51 9.66 -2.44
N VAL A 76 -9.74 8.67 -2.92
CA VAL A 76 -8.60 8.91 -3.83
C VAL A 76 -9.10 9.58 -5.11
N PHE A 77 -10.12 9.04 -5.75
CA PHE A 77 -10.69 9.57 -6.99
C PHE A 77 -11.20 11.01 -6.83
N GLN A 78 -11.91 11.32 -5.74
CA GLN A 78 -12.40 12.67 -5.47
C GLN A 78 -11.29 13.71 -5.30
N ARG A 79 -10.10 13.29 -4.85
CA ARG A 79 -8.97 14.18 -4.59
C ARG A 79 -8.05 14.34 -5.79
N THR A 80 -7.81 13.26 -6.52
CA THR A 80 -6.88 13.26 -7.65
C THR A 80 -7.57 13.61 -8.96
N MET A 81 -8.86 13.26 -9.09
CA MET A 81 -9.64 13.31 -10.33
C MET A 81 -8.95 12.54 -11.48
N GLU A 82 -8.09 11.59 -11.14
CA GLU A 82 -7.34 10.76 -12.08
C GLU A 82 -8.15 9.52 -12.46
N SER A 83 -7.99 9.06 -13.70
CA SER A 83 -8.51 7.75 -14.11
C SER A 83 -7.61 6.66 -13.54
N LEU A 84 -8.12 5.97 -12.53
CA LEU A 84 -7.43 4.91 -11.81
C LEU A 84 -8.25 3.62 -11.89
N THR A 85 -7.58 2.49 -11.74
CA THR A 85 -8.19 1.16 -11.62
C THR A 85 -7.92 0.58 -10.24
N THR A 86 -8.79 -0.31 -9.78
CA THR A 86 -8.65 -1.04 -8.51
C THR A 86 -8.21 -2.48 -8.77
N PRO A 87 -7.55 -3.15 -7.81
CA PRO A 87 -7.24 -4.58 -7.96
C PRO A 87 -8.53 -5.41 -8.07
N VAL A 88 -8.50 -6.47 -8.88
CA VAL A 88 -9.63 -7.39 -9.05
C VAL A 88 -9.96 -8.09 -7.72
N GLN A 89 -8.92 -8.47 -6.99
CA GLN A 89 -9.00 -8.98 -5.63
C GLN A 89 -8.07 -8.14 -4.75
N ALA A 90 -8.67 -7.28 -3.92
CA ALA A 90 -7.91 -6.49 -2.98
C ALA A 90 -7.46 -7.34 -1.79
N GLY A 91 -6.21 -7.15 -1.38
CA GLY A 91 -5.71 -7.74 -0.15
C GLY A 91 -4.23 -7.46 0.07
N MET A 92 -3.79 -7.72 1.29
CA MET A 92 -2.39 -7.56 1.68
C MET A 92 -1.64 -8.86 1.41
N PRO A 93 -0.60 -8.86 0.56
CA PRO A 93 0.24 -10.03 0.38
C PRO A 93 0.91 -10.42 1.70
N VAL A 94 0.77 -11.68 2.10
CA VAL A 94 1.40 -12.24 3.31
C VAL A 94 2.62 -13.09 2.92
N VAL A 95 2.48 -13.84 1.82
CA VAL A 95 3.56 -14.62 1.21
C VAL A 95 3.50 -14.39 -0.30
N LEU A 96 4.57 -13.83 -0.86
CA LEU A 96 4.64 -13.52 -2.29
C LEU A 96 4.78 -14.79 -3.14
N GLN A 97 4.31 -14.73 -4.38
CA GLN A 97 4.56 -15.81 -5.35
C GLN A 97 6.06 -16.03 -5.57
N SER A 98 6.84 -14.95 -5.64
CA SER A 98 8.30 -15.02 -5.81
C SER A 98 9.00 -15.70 -4.62
N GLU A 99 8.58 -15.42 -3.39
CA GLU A 99 9.09 -16.06 -2.17
C GLU A 99 8.76 -17.55 -2.14
N PHE A 100 7.52 -17.88 -2.51
CA PHE A 100 7.07 -19.26 -2.57
C PHE A 100 7.86 -20.06 -3.61
N LEU A 101 7.91 -19.57 -4.85
CA LEU A 101 8.54 -20.28 -5.97
C LEU A 101 10.06 -20.40 -5.82
N THR A 102 10.71 -19.39 -5.24
CA THR A 102 12.17 -19.37 -5.10
C THR A 102 12.66 -20.18 -3.90
N SER A 103 11.90 -20.17 -2.80
CA SER A 103 12.38 -20.71 -1.52
C SER A 103 11.43 -21.75 -0.91
N LEU A 104 10.17 -21.38 -0.66
CA LEU A 104 9.29 -22.17 0.22
C LEU A 104 8.75 -23.45 -0.44
N GLN A 105 8.56 -23.48 -1.76
CA GLN A 105 7.90 -24.58 -2.49
C GLN A 105 8.59 -25.94 -2.33
N ASN A 106 9.88 -25.95 -1.98
CA ASN A 106 10.64 -27.19 -1.80
C ASN A 106 10.37 -27.88 -0.45
N VAL A 107 9.74 -27.16 0.48
CA VAL A 107 9.55 -27.59 1.87
C VAL A 107 8.08 -27.56 2.27
N PHE A 108 7.33 -26.56 1.80
CA PHE A 108 5.93 -26.37 2.15
C PHE A 108 5.05 -26.32 0.91
N THR A 109 3.85 -26.86 1.07
CA THR A 109 2.69 -26.58 0.24
C THR A 109 1.98 -25.29 0.69
N PRO A 110 1.23 -24.59 -0.17
CA PRO A 110 0.46 -23.41 0.24
C PRO A 110 -0.52 -23.70 1.39
N ALA A 111 -1.09 -24.91 1.42
CA ALA A 111 -1.99 -25.34 2.49
C ALA A 111 -1.29 -25.46 3.86
N GLU A 112 -0.05 -25.94 3.91
CA GLU A 112 0.73 -26.01 5.15
C GLU A 112 1.09 -24.61 5.67
N ILE A 113 1.43 -23.68 4.77
CA ILE A 113 1.64 -22.27 5.13
C ILE A 113 0.35 -21.68 5.72
N LEU A 114 -0.84 -22.04 5.17
CA LEU A 114 -2.12 -21.55 5.69
C LEU A 114 -2.39 -22.07 7.11
N VAL A 115 -2.04 -23.32 7.40
CA VAL A 115 -2.15 -23.87 8.75
C VAL A 115 -1.26 -23.09 9.73
N ILE A 116 -0.04 -22.73 9.32
CA ILE A 116 0.88 -21.90 10.13
C ILE A 116 0.28 -20.50 10.34
N ALA A 117 -0.23 -19.87 9.28
CA ALA A 117 -0.84 -18.54 9.31
C ALA A 117 -2.07 -18.49 10.23
N LYS A 118 -2.93 -19.50 10.17
CA LYS A 118 -4.10 -19.63 11.07
C LYS A 118 -3.70 -19.87 12.51
N ALA A 119 -2.68 -20.71 12.75
CA ALA A 119 -2.15 -20.93 14.10
C ALA A 119 -1.52 -19.67 14.70
N ALA A 120 -0.97 -18.78 13.87
CA ALA A 120 -0.47 -17.47 14.26
C ALA A 120 -1.59 -16.43 14.46
N GLY A 121 -2.85 -16.76 14.18
CA GLY A 121 -3.99 -15.86 14.37
C GLY A 121 -4.00 -14.66 13.42
N LEU A 122 -3.45 -14.79 12.20
CA LEU A 122 -3.33 -13.65 11.27
C LEU A 122 -4.67 -12.97 10.94
N GLU A 123 -5.78 -13.72 10.91
CA GLU A 123 -7.13 -13.19 10.64
C GLU A 123 -7.68 -12.36 11.81
N ASP A 124 -7.22 -12.64 13.04
CA ASP A 124 -7.68 -12.01 14.28
C ASP A 124 -6.77 -10.87 14.75
N LEU A 125 -5.73 -10.53 13.97
CA LEU A 125 -4.80 -9.46 14.33
C LEU A 125 -5.47 -8.09 14.32
N HIS A 126 -4.98 -7.21 15.18
CA HIS A 126 -5.29 -5.79 15.10
C HIS A 126 -4.42 -5.14 14.02
N PHE A 127 -5.05 -4.76 12.90
CA PHE A 127 -4.39 -4.03 11.82
C PHE A 127 -4.56 -2.53 11.99
N GLU A 128 -3.48 -1.85 12.35
CA GLU A 128 -3.45 -0.40 12.54
C GLU A 128 -3.08 0.29 11.21
N PRO A 129 -3.97 1.09 10.60
CA PRO A 129 -3.64 1.83 9.40
C PRO A 129 -2.70 2.99 9.74
N VAL A 130 -1.55 3.05 9.08
CA VAL A 130 -0.53 4.09 9.31
C VAL A 130 -0.81 5.32 8.44
N CYS A 131 -0.87 5.12 7.12
CA CYS A 131 -0.98 6.21 6.16
C CYS A 131 -1.57 5.74 4.83
N MET A 132 -2.18 6.67 4.10
CA MET A 132 -2.33 6.55 2.66
C MET A 132 -1.02 6.98 2.01
N ALA A 133 -0.44 6.06 1.25
CA ALA A 133 0.81 6.23 0.55
C ALA A 133 0.60 6.24 -0.97
N VAL A 134 1.52 6.90 -1.67
CA VAL A 134 1.53 6.97 -3.13
C VAL A 134 2.94 6.80 -3.65
N LYS A 135 3.18 5.72 -4.38
CA LYS A 135 4.43 5.48 -5.10
C LYS A 135 4.27 5.84 -6.57
N ARG A 136 5.28 6.52 -7.12
CA ARG A 136 5.32 6.94 -8.52
C ARG A 136 6.63 6.49 -9.16
N GLU A 137 6.55 5.84 -10.30
CA GLU A 137 7.71 5.33 -11.02
C GLU A 137 7.60 5.57 -12.52
N PRO A 138 8.70 5.86 -13.23
CA PRO A 138 8.70 5.89 -14.69
C PRO A 138 8.31 4.51 -15.27
N PHE A 139 7.38 4.49 -16.22
CA PHE A 139 6.95 3.25 -16.89
C PHE A 139 6.42 3.53 -18.29
N GLY A 140 6.92 2.80 -19.29
CA GLY A 140 6.42 2.89 -20.67
C GLY A 140 6.44 4.29 -21.29
N GLY A 141 7.41 5.15 -20.93
CA GLY A 141 7.48 6.53 -21.38
C GLY A 141 6.56 7.52 -20.64
N GLY A 142 5.81 7.05 -19.64
CA GLY A 142 5.02 7.85 -18.71
C GLY A 142 5.42 7.61 -17.25
N THR A 143 4.53 7.99 -16.34
CA THR A 143 4.66 7.69 -14.90
C THR A 143 3.50 6.79 -14.49
N ARG A 144 3.80 5.61 -13.95
CA ARG A 144 2.80 4.78 -13.26
C ARG A 144 2.73 5.17 -11.80
N GLN A 145 1.53 5.08 -11.21
CA GLN A 145 1.30 5.40 -9.80
C GLN A 145 0.52 4.28 -9.12
N LEU A 146 0.86 4.02 -7.86
CA LEU A 146 0.15 3.12 -6.97
C LEU A 146 -0.24 3.86 -5.70
N PHE A 147 -1.53 3.90 -5.40
CA PHE A 147 -2.11 4.33 -4.13
C PHE A 147 -2.34 3.11 -3.26
N PHE A 148 -1.87 3.15 -2.04
CA PHE A 148 -1.93 2.02 -1.12
C PHE A 148 -1.97 2.47 0.33
N VAL A 149 -2.51 1.63 1.21
CA VAL A 149 -2.48 1.87 2.67
C VAL A 149 -1.42 0.99 3.29
N VAL A 150 -0.58 1.60 4.13
CA VAL A 150 0.39 0.89 4.97
C VAL A 150 -0.29 0.53 6.28
N PHE A 151 -0.16 -0.73 6.67
CA PHE A 151 -0.67 -1.24 7.94
C PHE A 151 0.47 -1.71 8.84
N GLU A 152 0.22 -1.68 10.15
CA GLU A 152 1.02 -2.35 11.15
C GLU A 152 0.20 -3.41 11.88
N ALA A 153 0.83 -4.55 12.16
CA ALA A 153 0.28 -5.59 13.01
C ALA A 153 1.45 -6.35 13.64
N SER A 154 1.57 -6.33 14.96
CA SER A 154 2.70 -6.95 15.67
C SER A 154 2.83 -8.45 15.36
N GLY A 155 1.70 -9.17 15.29
CA GLY A 155 1.69 -10.60 15.01
C GLY A 155 2.10 -10.99 13.57
N PHE A 156 2.12 -10.06 12.62
CA PHE A 156 2.55 -10.37 11.25
C PHE A 156 4.04 -10.70 11.18
N MET A 157 4.88 -9.92 11.86
CA MET A 157 6.31 -10.19 11.91
C MET A 157 6.59 -11.51 12.65
N GLU A 158 5.85 -11.79 13.72
CA GLU A 158 5.95 -13.06 14.46
C GLU A 158 5.61 -14.26 13.55
N PHE A 159 4.53 -14.17 12.77
CA PHE A 159 4.19 -15.18 11.75
C PHE A 159 5.34 -15.38 10.75
N ARG A 160 5.87 -14.30 10.17
CA ARG A 160 6.95 -14.36 9.17
C ARG A 160 8.21 -15.01 9.76
N GLN A 161 8.55 -14.69 11.01
CA GLN A 161 9.66 -15.30 11.73
C GLN A 161 9.43 -16.78 12.02
N GLU A 162 8.21 -17.15 12.42
CA GLU A 162 7.84 -18.54 12.68
C GLU A 162 7.89 -19.38 11.40
N LEU A 163 7.41 -18.84 10.28
CA LEU A 163 7.53 -19.47 8.97
C LEU A 163 9.00 -19.67 8.58
N ALA A 164 9.85 -18.65 8.77
CA ALA A 164 11.29 -18.74 8.52
C ALA A 164 11.99 -19.78 9.41
N ARG A 165 11.57 -19.89 10.68
CA ARG A 165 12.09 -20.87 11.63
C ARG A 165 11.74 -22.29 11.18
N ARG A 166 10.45 -22.56 10.92
CA ARG A 166 9.98 -23.88 10.47
C ARG A 166 10.58 -24.28 9.13
N TYR A 167 10.73 -23.33 8.20
CA TYR A 167 11.38 -23.56 6.92
C TYR A 167 12.80 -24.11 7.08
N ARG A 168 13.61 -23.49 7.95
CA ARG A 168 14.97 -23.94 8.26
C ARG A 168 14.99 -25.30 8.95
N GLU A 169 14.10 -25.53 9.92
CA GLU A 169 13.99 -26.80 10.65
C GLU A 169 13.61 -27.97 9.74
N ALA A 170 12.80 -27.71 8.71
CA ALA A 170 12.41 -28.69 7.70
C ALA A 170 13.45 -28.86 6.57
N GLY A 171 14.65 -28.28 6.71
CA GLY A 171 15.76 -28.46 5.76
C GLY A 171 15.79 -27.46 4.60
N GLY A 172 15.05 -26.36 4.69
CA GLY A 172 15.09 -25.27 3.72
C GLY A 172 16.47 -24.62 3.62
N VAL A 173 17.00 -24.53 2.40
CA VAL A 173 18.36 -24.04 2.13
C VAL A 173 18.40 -22.66 1.48
N ALA A 174 17.31 -22.24 0.82
CA ALA A 174 17.24 -20.93 0.17
C ALA A 174 16.94 -19.83 1.20
N PRO A 175 17.41 -18.60 1.02
CA PRO A 175 17.07 -17.52 1.93
C PRO A 175 15.55 -17.22 1.89
N PHE A 176 14.96 -17.08 3.07
CA PHE A 176 13.62 -16.52 3.26
C PHE A 176 13.72 -15.45 4.35
N GLU A 177 13.53 -14.19 3.95
CA GLU A 177 13.72 -13.04 4.83
C GLU A 177 12.38 -12.61 5.44
N ALA A 178 12.21 -12.82 6.75
CA ALA A 178 10.96 -12.51 7.44
C ALA A 178 10.52 -11.03 7.28
N ALA A 179 11.47 -10.10 7.17
CA ALA A 179 11.23 -8.66 7.07
C ALA A 179 11.23 -8.12 5.62
N ALA A 180 11.16 -8.99 4.60
CA ALA A 180 11.25 -8.56 3.20
C ALA A 180 10.06 -7.76 2.67
N ILE A 181 8.91 -7.80 3.36
CA ILE A 181 7.68 -7.11 2.92
C ILE A 181 6.99 -6.39 4.08
N ASP A 182 6.38 -5.27 3.74
CA ASP A 182 5.44 -4.55 4.61
C ASP A 182 4.00 -5.00 4.36
N LEU A 183 3.13 -4.85 5.36
CA LEU A 183 1.69 -5.01 5.19
C LEU A 183 1.13 -3.82 4.42
N VAL A 184 0.87 -4.04 3.13
CA VAL A 184 0.35 -3.01 2.25
C VAL A 184 -0.90 -3.49 1.52
N LEU A 185 -1.95 -2.68 1.62
CA LEU A 185 -3.21 -2.87 0.90
C LEU A 185 -3.24 -1.97 -0.35
N PRO A 186 -3.14 -2.53 -1.57
CA PRO A 186 -3.28 -1.74 -2.79
C PRO A 186 -4.72 -1.25 -2.95
N ILE A 187 -4.88 0.05 -3.20
CA ILE A 187 -6.19 0.70 -3.37
C ILE A 187 -6.45 1.00 -4.84
N ALA A 188 -5.51 1.67 -5.49
CA ALA A 188 -5.69 2.15 -6.86
C ALA A 188 -4.37 2.24 -7.61
N SER A 189 -4.39 2.05 -8.92
CA SER A 189 -3.23 2.22 -9.79
C SER A 189 -3.62 2.88 -11.11
N THR A 190 -2.67 3.50 -11.79
CA THR A 190 -2.84 4.01 -13.16
C THR A 190 -2.93 2.89 -14.20
N ASP A 191 -2.51 1.68 -13.85
CA ASP A 191 -2.56 0.49 -14.69
C ASP A 191 -3.07 -0.74 -13.92
N ALA A 192 -3.54 -1.74 -14.64
CA ALA A 192 -4.14 -2.94 -14.04
C ALA A 192 -3.12 -3.99 -13.58
N ASN A 193 -1.81 -3.78 -13.77
CA ASN A 193 -0.79 -4.78 -13.49
C ASN A 193 -0.25 -4.65 -12.06
N PHE A 194 -1.12 -4.90 -11.08
CA PHE A 194 -0.77 -4.80 -9.66
C PHE A 194 0.38 -5.73 -9.24
N ALA A 195 0.55 -6.88 -9.90
CA ALA A 195 1.59 -7.84 -9.58
C ALA A 195 3.01 -7.27 -9.81
N GLN A 196 3.20 -6.40 -10.81
CA GLN A 196 4.51 -5.80 -11.13
C GLN A 196 5.00 -4.76 -10.13
N TRP A 197 4.19 -4.41 -9.13
CA TRP A 197 4.61 -3.54 -8.04
C TRP A 197 5.34 -4.30 -6.92
N TRP A 198 5.32 -5.64 -6.95
CA TRP A 198 5.83 -6.48 -5.88
C TRP A 198 7.17 -7.14 -6.24
N PRO A 199 8.13 -7.27 -5.29
CA PRO A 199 8.06 -6.81 -3.90
C PRO A 199 8.05 -5.27 -3.80
N LEU A 200 7.13 -4.72 -3.00
CA LEU A 200 6.94 -3.29 -2.86
C LEU A 200 7.78 -2.78 -1.68
N ALA A 201 8.85 -2.06 -1.96
CA ALA A 201 9.63 -1.36 -0.93
C ALA A 201 8.90 -0.07 -0.52
N VAL A 202 8.46 0.04 0.73
CA VAL A 202 7.79 1.25 1.23
C VAL A 202 8.83 2.18 1.87
N ASP A 203 8.93 3.41 1.36
CA ASP A 203 9.66 4.48 2.06
C ASP A 203 8.61 5.36 2.75
N ARG A 204 8.43 5.19 4.07
CA ARG A 204 7.37 5.91 4.80
C ARG A 204 7.54 7.42 4.81
N GLU A 205 8.78 7.93 4.70
CA GLU A 205 9.03 9.37 4.69
C GLU A 205 8.67 9.99 3.33
N VAL A 206 8.86 9.22 2.26
CA VAL A 206 8.63 9.68 0.89
C VAL A 206 7.24 9.34 0.37
N ASP A 207 6.76 8.13 0.66
CA ASP A 207 5.54 7.56 0.08
C ASP A 207 4.29 7.95 0.89
N CYS A 208 4.36 8.04 2.22
CA CYS A 208 3.19 8.44 3.02
C CYS A 208 2.80 9.90 2.71
N ARG A 209 1.56 10.09 2.27
CA ARG A 209 1.04 11.43 1.90
C ARG A 209 0.02 11.98 2.88
N ALA A 210 -0.77 11.11 3.48
CA ALA A 210 -1.83 11.50 4.39
C ALA A 210 -2.04 10.46 5.49
N PRO A 211 -2.41 10.89 6.70
CA PRO A 211 -2.82 9.98 7.76
C PRO A 211 -4.18 9.33 7.44
N ILE A 212 -4.46 8.22 8.13
CA ILE A 212 -5.77 7.57 8.14
C ILE A 212 -6.45 7.86 9.48
N MET A 213 -7.75 8.16 9.49
CA MET A 213 -8.57 8.41 10.69
C MET A 213 -9.85 7.59 10.75
#